data_AF-A0A934DB61-F1
#
_entry.id   AF-A0A934DB61-F1
#
_cell.length_a   1.000
_cell.length_b   1.000
_cell.length_c   1.000
_cell.angle_alpha   90.00
_cell.angle_beta   90.00
_cell.angle_gamma   90.00
#
_symmetry.space_group_name_H-M   'P 1'
#
loop_
_entity.id
_entity.type
_entity.pdbx_description
1 polymer ?
#
loop_
_entity_poly.entity_id
_entity_poly.type
_entity_poly.pdbx_seq_one_letter_code
_entity_poly.pdbx_strand_id
1 'polypeptide(L)'
;MAKLPWKPWHEVVKLREDLLKGELTLSMFAADLYDVLMQRGKRPVYEKAENFFALTYPTYNLRRLVREVVLRLAGKNDKAVRQLELTYGGGKTHTLITLRHLVYDPDKLPDLSAVAEFIQDIGQRPPKCLVAGLCFDKLDVEKGSEVTDPTGKVRTLKQPWSVLAYQIAGDDGLKLLHAEGKAEERETAPAENLLIELLERPTKQGLGILVLIDEVLMYAREKVGNDQTRLNSLVNFFQYLTQAATKVDRCCIVASLLTSEPTNQDQLGRRIQGQLYDIFQRQREEAIEPVVKEDVAEVLRRRFFTPESIKNTDVFRQHVVAALKGVAAVDEQASKQGADAEERFLKSYPFHPDLTEVLYGKWTQLDRFQRTRGVLRTFALALRESQKWDTNPLVNPSVFLAAPADESISEALRELVTVADTEEWEGSRQNWTGILVGELARARQIQNDSVGLKFREIEQAVIATFLHSQPIGQTAKTRDLLVMLGSTRPDKIELDKGLSNWAQKSYWLDDLYTGIAQNQVPSTWRLGNRPNLTQMHAVAQRNITDEIVKARLLDEIARVKALSANASALGVKVHTLPTRPKDIEDDGAFHYAILGPSSA
;
A
#
# COMPACT_ATOMS: atom_id res chain seq x y z
N MET A 1 -20.51 6.86 30.00
CA MET A 1 -19.72 5.70 29.55
C MET A 1 -18.70 5.34 30.62
N ALA A 2 -18.25 4.09 30.69
CA ALA A 2 -17.10 3.73 31.53
C ALA A 2 -15.82 4.38 30.96
N LYS A 3 -14.86 4.74 31.82
CA LYS A 3 -13.58 5.31 31.38
C LYS A 3 -12.77 4.23 30.66
N LEU A 4 -12.44 4.46 29.39
CA LEU A 4 -11.61 3.54 28.60
C LEU A 4 -10.20 3.42 29.22
N PRO A 5 -9.57 2.24 29.14
CA PRO A 5 -8.19 2.04 29.59
C PRO A 5 -7.14 2.57 28.58
N TRP A 6 -7.58 3.19 27.49
CA TRP A 6 -6.76 3.90 26.50
C TRP A 6 -7.35 5.28 26.19
N LYS A 7 -6.60 6.08 25.44
CA LYS A 7 -7.11 7.24 24.68
C LYS A 7 -7.19 6.88 23.20
N PRO A 8 -8.16 7.39 22.43
CA PRO A 8 -8.16 7.26 20.98
C PRO A 8 -6.82 7.70 20.38
N TRP A 9 -6.35 7.07 19.30
CA TRP A 9 -5.04 7.40 18.72
C TRP A 9 -4.88 8.90 18.40
N HIS A 10 -5.95 9.54 17.90
CA HIS A 10 -5.99 10.96 17.54
C HIS A 10 -5.99 11.91 18.75
N GLU A 11 -6.23 11.42 19.97
CA GLU A 11 -6.01 12.18 21.20
C GLU A 11 -4.52 12.25 21.55
N VAL A 12 -3.77 11.18 21.26
CA VAL A 12 -2.37 10.96 21.67
C VAL A 12 -1.41 11.59 20.65
N VAL A 13 -1.54 11.23 19.37
CA VAL A 13 -0.80 11.84 18.26
C VAL A 13 -1.68 12.85 17.52
N LYS A 14 -1.07 13.88 16.92
CA LYS A 14 -1.80 14.95 16.20
C LYS A 14 -1.37 15.00 14.75
N LEU A 15 -2.33 14.90 13.82
CA LEU A 15 -2.07 15.06 12.39
C LEU A 15 -1.53 16.45 12.07
N ARG A 16 -0.63 16.54 11.08
CA ARG A 16 -0.13 17.84 10.61
C ARG A 16 -1.22 18.63 9.87
N GLU A 17 -1.15 19.96 9.93
CA GLU A 17 -2.16 20.82 9.32
C GLU A 17 -2.28 20.68 7.78
N ASP A 18 -1.18 20.40 7.09
CA ASP A 18 -1.17 20.17 5.63
C ASP A 18 -1.92 18.90 5.21
N LEU A 19 -2.19 18.01 6.17
CA LEU A 19 -3.01 16.81 5.99
C LEU A 19 -4.45 17.03 6.44
N LEU A 20 -4.73 18.07 7.22
CA LEU A 20 -6.08 18.49 7.62
C LEU A 20 -6.74 19.42 6.60
N LYS A 21 -5.93 20.26 5.93
CA LYS A 21 -6.36 21.34 5.01
C LYS A 21 -6.05 20.96 3.55
N GLY A 22 -6.76 21.53 2.58
CA GLY A 22 -6.50 21.34 1.14
C GLY A 22 -6.74 19.92 0.59
N GLU A 23 -6.44 19.72 -0.70
CA GLU A 23 -6.61 18.44 -1.41
C GLU A 23 -5.40 17.51 -1.23
N LEU A 24 -5.61 16.25 -0.83
CA LEU A 24 -4.54 15.25 -0.60
C LEU A 24 -4.01 14.62 -1.91
N THR A 25 -3.68 15.45 -2.89
CA THR A 25 -3.26 15.03 -4.24
C THR A 25 -2.05 14.08 -4.20
N LEU A 26 -2.02 13.07 -5.10
CA LEU A 26 -0.92 12.10 -5.20
C LEU A 26 0.46 12.76 -5.41
N SER A 27 0.49 13.95 -6.02
CA SER A 27 1.69 14.75 -6.24
C SER A 27 2.34 15.24 -4.94
N MET A 28 1.58 15.50 -3.86
CA MET A 28 2.13 15.86 -2.55
C MET A 28 2.99 14.74 -1.95
N PHE A 29 2.61 13.48 -2.19
CA PHE A 29 3.32 12.30 -1.72
C PHE A 29 4.40 11.80 -2.72
N ALA A 30 4.51 12.45 -3.88
CA ALA A 30 5.53 12.17 -4.86
C ALA A 30 6.79 13.02 -4.61
N ALA A 31 7.84 12.37 -4.12
CA ALA A 31 9.20 12.82 -4.35
C ALA A 31 9.51 12.85 -5.85
N ASP A 32 10.25 13.85 -6.29
CA ASP A 32 10.65 14.11 -7.68
C ASP A 32 12.05 14.74 -7.65
N LEU A 33 13.07 14.02 -8.14
CA LEU A 33 14.45 14.49 -8.06
C LEU A 33 14.68 15.72 -8.97
N TYR A 34 13.97 15.80 -10.09
CA TYR A 34 14.15 16.87 -11.07
C TYR A 34 13.67 18.22 -10.53
N ASP A 35 12.47 18.26 -9.93
CA ASP A 35 11.99 19.49 -9.28
C ASP A 35 12.92 19.92 -8.12
N VAL A 36 13.56 18.97 -7.40
CA VAL A 36 14.54 19.24 -6.34
C VAL A 36 15.88 19.77 -6.86
N LEU A 37 16.34 19.31 -8.03
CA LEU A 37 17.56 19.83 -8.65
C LEU A 37 17.34 21.22 -9.27
N MET A 38 16.19 21.43 -9.92
CA MET A 38 15.85 22.69 -10.59
C MET A 38 15.30 23.78 -9.65
N GLN A 39 14.99 23.47 -8.38
CA GLN A 39 14.61 24.42 -7.32
C GLN A 39 13.52 25.44 -7.74
N ARG A 40 12.47 24.96 -8.45
CA ARG A 40 11.45 25.82 -9.07
C ARG A 40 10.31 26.25 -8.12
N GLY A 41 10.38 25.91 -6.83
CA GLY A 41 9.35 26.19 -5.83
C GLY A 41 8.08 25.33 -5.96
N LYS A 42 8.07 24.31 -6.83
CA LYS A 42 6.91 23.43 -7.08
C LYS A 42 6.65 22.46 -5.93
N ARG A 43 7.71 22.03 -5.24
CA ARG A 43 7.67 21.04 -4.14
C ARG A 43 8.50 21.53 -2.94
N PRO A 44 8.11 22.62 -2.24
CA PRO A 44 8.90 23.18 -1.14
C PRO A 44 9.18 22.22 0.01
N VAL A 45 8.40 21.13 0.15
CA VAL A 45 8.60 20.04 1.12
C VAL A 45 9.81 19.17 0.79
N TYR A 46 10.19 19.05 -0.48
CA TYR A 46 11.34 18.26 -0.94
C TYR A 46 12.51 19.14 -1.39
N GLU A 47 12.25 20.34 -1.89
CA GLU A 47 13.28 21.28 -2.36
C GLU A 47 14.11 21.92 -1.24
N LYS A 48 13.50 22.18 -0.07
CA LYS A 48 14.16 22.78 1.09
C LYS A 48 14.63 21.71 2.07
N ALA A 49 15.92 21.73 2.44
CA ALA A 49 16.52 20.76 3.35
C ALA A 49 15.82 20.68 4.72
N GLU A 50 15.44 21.83 5.29
CA GLU A 50 14.69 21.93 6.57
C GLU A 50 13.36 21.17 6.53
N ASN A 51 12.46 21.54 5.61
CA ASN A 51 11.17 20.86 5.40
C ASN A 51 11.34 19.36 5.09
N PHE A 52 12.38 19.02 4.33
CA PHE A 52 12.65 17.65 3.95
C PHE A 52 13.07 16.81 5.16
N PHE A 53 14.12 17.22 5.88
CA PHE A 53 14.68 16.48 7.01
C PHE A 53 13.75 16.44 8.22
N ALA A 54 12.91 17.46 8.43
CA ALA A 54 11.86 17.44 9.45
C ALA A 54 10.87 16.27 9.26
N LEU A 55 10.73 15.76 8.03
CA LEU A 55 9.85 14.63 7.67
C LEU A 55 10.63 13.38 7.23
N THR A 56 11.95 13.34 7.43
CA THR A 56 12.80 12.18 7.12
C THR A 56 13.05 11.34 8.36
N TYR A 57 13.04 10.02 8.19
CA TYR A 57 13.52 9.07 9.19
C TYR A 57 14.87 8.48 8.73
N PRO A 58 15.97 8.67 9.49
CA PRO A 58 17.26 8.05 9.21
C PRO A 58 17.28 6.55 9.57
N THR A 59 16.59 5.74 8.75
CA THR A 59 16.63 4.27 8.83
C THR A 59 18.07 3.75 8.90
N TYR A 60 18.26 2.55 9.46
CA TYR A 60 19.60 1.96 9.57
C TYR A 60 20.28 1.83 8.19
N ASN A 61 19.55 1.31 7.19
CA ASN A 61 20.09 1.11 5.85
C ASN A 61 20.36 2.44 5.12
N LEU A 62 19.48 3.45 5.26
CA LEU A 62 19.70 4.77 4.66
C LEU A 62 20.93 5.46 5.28
N ARG A 63 21.12 5.38 6.60
CA ARG A 63 22.32 5.93 7.26
C ARG A 63 23.60 5.23 6.80
N ARG A 64 23.59 3.90 6.68
CA ARG A 64 24.74 3.12 6.18
C ARG A 64 25.10 3.46 4.73
N LEU A 65 24.11 3.55 3.85
CA LEU A 65 24.30 3.99 2.46
C LEU A 65 24.84 5.42 2.38
N VAL A 66 24.25 6.35 3.16
CA VAL A 66 24.69 7.75 3.23
C VAL A 66 26.15 7.82 3.69
N ARG A 67 26.54 7.08 4.73
CA ARG A 67 27.91 6.95 5.21
C ARG A 67 28.86 6.50 4.09
N GLU A 68 28.55 5.41 3.39
CA GLU A 68 29.44 4.90 2.33
C GLU A 68 29.63 5.90 1.18
N VAL A 69 28.54 6.51 0.70
CA VAL A 69 28.58 7.51 -0.39
C VAL A 69 29.33 8.77 0.03
N VAL A 70 29.06 9.29 1.23
CA VAL A 70 29.75 10.49 1.76
C VAL A 70 31.25 10.22 2.00
N LEU A 71 31.63 9.00 2.41
CA LEU A 71 33.03 8.62 2.51
C LEU A 71 33.71 8.49 1.14
N ARG A 72 33.03 7.98 0.10
CA ARG A 72 33.56 7.99 -1.29
C ARG A 72 33.81 9.41 -1.78
N LEU A 73 32.84 10.30 -1.63
CA LEU A 73 32.93 11.73 -1.99
C LEU A 73 34.02 12.49 -1.19
N ALA A 74 34.43 11.96 -0.04
CA ALA A 74 35.53 12.45 0.78
C ALA A 74 36.89 11.79 0.52
N GLY A 75 36.98 10.83 -0.41
CA GLY A 75 38.22 10.11 -0.73
C GLY A 75 38.62 9.06 0.32
N LYS A 76 37.65 8.55 1.08
CA LYS A 76 37.82 7.60 2.19
C LYS A 76 37.10 6.26 1.95
N ASN A 77 36.74 5.97 0.70
CA ASN A 77 36.07 4.74 0.26
C ASN A 77 36.42 4.49 -1.21
N ASP A 78 36.62 3.23 -1.60
CA ASP A 78 36.92 2.79 -2.96
C ASP A 78 35.63 2.57 -3.78
N LYS A 79 34.63 1.97 -3.14
CA LYS A 79 33.27 1.75 -3.65
C LYS A 79 32.67 3.01 -4.29
N ALA A 80 32.52 3.01 -5.61
CA ALA A 80 32.10 4.18 -6.39
C ALA A 80 30.65 4.12 -6.84
N VAL A 81 30.09 2.92 -7.00
CA VAL A 81 28.80 2.66 -7.66
C VAL A 81 27.78 2.07 -6.68
N ARG A 82 26.66 2.79 -6.46
CA ARG A 82 25.51 2.28 -5.68
C ARG A 82 24.29 2.05 -6.55
N GLN A 83 23.73 0.86 -6.44
CA GLN A 83 22.40 0.54 -6.96
C GLN A 83 21.37 0.58 -5.80
N LEU A 84 20.28 1.32 -6.00
CA LEU A 84 19.15 1.34 -5.07
C LEU A 84 18.12 0.29 -5.51
N GLU A 85 17.77 -0.60 -4.58
CA GLU A 85 16.91 -1.74 -4.87
C GLU A 85 15.41 -1.46 -4.63
N LEU A 86 14.57 -2.48 -4.83
CA LEU A 86 13.17 -2.41 -4.43
C LEU A 86 13.07 -2.23 -2.91
N THR A 87 12.00 -1.54 -2.47
CA THR A 87 11.89 -1.01 -1.11
C THR A 87 10.49 -1.23 -0.57
N TYR A 88 10.39 -1.67 0.68
CA TYR A 88 9.12 -1.84 1.41
C TYR A 88 8.43 -0.48 1.61
N GLY A 89 7.62 -0.09 0.62
CA GLY A 89 7.08 1.26 0.56
C GLY A 89 8.00 2.30 -0.08
N GLY A 90 8.91 1.91 -0.96
CA GLY A 90 9.70 2.86 -1.75
C GLY A 90 10.71 3.66 -0.92
N GLY A 91 11.43 4.57 -1.58
CA GLY A 91 12.49 5.36 -0.94
C GLY A 91 13.64 5.76 -1.84
N LYS A 92 13.73 5.20 -3.06
CA LYS A 92 14.83 5.50 -4.01
C LYS A 92 15.01 6.99 -4.29
N THR A 93 14.04 7.69 -4.88
CA THR A 93 14.08 9.14 -5.11
C THR A 93 14.29 9.95 -3.82
N HIS A 94 13.72 9.51 -2.69
CA HIS A 94 13.93 10.14 -1.37
C HIS A 94 15.39 10.00 -0.89
N THR A 95 16.04 8.88 -1.20
CA THR A 95 17.46 8.63 -0.93
C THR A 95 18.36 9.50 -1.81
N LEU A 96 18.03 9.65 -3.10
CA LEU A 96 18.74 10.56 -4.01
C LEU A 96 18.65 12.01 -3.50
N ILE A 97 17.47 12.45 -3.06
CA ILE A 97 17.25 13.78 -2.46
C ILE A 97 17.98 13.95 -1.11
N THR A 98 17.99 12.91 -0.26
CA THR A 98 18.75 12.88 1.00
C THR A 98 20.23 13.13 0.75
N LEU A 99 20.82 12.39 -0.18
CA LEU A 99 22.22 12.53 -0.57
C LEU A 99 22.51 13.92 -1.17
N ARG A 100 21.65 14.40 -2.08
CA ARG A 100 21.73 15.77 -2.65
C ARG A 100 21.82 16.81 -1.54
N HIS A 101 20.91 16.81 -0.58
CA HIS A 101 20.86 17.83 0.47
C HIS A 101 22.07 17.77 1.40
N LEU A 102 22.56 16.58 1.74
CA LEU A 102 23.72 16.41 2.63
C LEU A 102 25.04 16.95 2.04
N VAL A 103 25.25 16.88 0.72
CA VAL A 103 26.55 17.22 0.10
C VAL A 103 26.56 18.50 -0.75
N TYR A 104 25.40 18.99 -1.19
CA TYR A 104 25.33 20.20 -2.04
C TYR A 104 25.74 21.47 -1.29
N ASP A 105 25.25 21.64 -0.04
CA ASP A 105 25.60 22.79 0.80
C ASP A 105 25.68 22.40 2.28
N PRO A 106 26.71 21.63 2.71
CA PRO A 106 26.86 21.14 4.08
C PRO A 106 27.05 22.27 5.13
N ASP A 107 27.21 23.51 4.68
CA ASP A 107 27.24 24.73 5.51
C ASP A 107 25.86 25.31 5.83
N LYS A 108 24.78 24.84 5.19
CA LYS A 108 23.40 25.27 5.46
C LYS A 108 22.48 24.11 5.83
N LEU A 109 23.04 23.03 6.39
CA LEU A 109 22.24 21.93 6.92
C LEU A 109 21.48 22.39 8.19
N PRO A 110 20.19 22.04 8.33
CA PRO A 110 19.37 22.47 9.46
C PRO A 110 19.74 21.69 10.73
N ASP A 111 19.62 22.34 11.89
CA ASP A 111 19.81 21.70 13.20
C ASP A 111 18.58 20.85 13.57
N LEU A 112 18.60 19.59 13.12
CA LEU A 112 17.53 18.61 13.30
C LEU A 112 18.14 17.25 13.65
N SER A 113 17.47 16.50 14.53
CA SER A 113 17.88 15.13 14.92
C SER A 113 18.22 14.27 13.70
N ALA A 114 17.38 14.33 12.66
CA ALA A 114 17.58 13.53 11.46
C ALA A 114 18.93 13.82 10.76
N VAL A 115 19.39 15.07 10.76
CA VAL A 115 20.69 15.47 10.21
C VAL A 115 21.83 15.06 11.14
N ALA A 116 21.67 15.25 12.45
CA ALA A 116 22.65 14.82 13.45
C ALA A 116 22.89 13.30 13.40
N GLU A 117 21.85 12.50 13.28
CA GLU A 117 21.89 11.04 13.13
C GLU A 117 22.66 10.60 11.86
N PHE A 118 22.54 11.35 10.75
CA PHE A 118 23.36 11.12 9.56
C PHE A 118 24.83 11.48 9.80
N ILE A 119 25.13 12.68 10.31
CA ILE A 119 26.50 13.15 10.56
C ILE A 119 27.23 12.22 11.56
N GLN A 120 26.51 11.73 12.57
CA GLN A 120 27.03 10.76 13.54
C GLN A 120 27.39 9.42 12.88
N ASP A 121 26.54 8.86 12.01
CA ASP A 121 26.83 7.58 11.36
C ASP A 121 27.93 7.70 10.29
N ILE A 122 28.01 8.85 9.60
CA ILE A 122 29.11 9.21 8.70
C ILE A 122 30.44 9.30 9.47
N GLY A 123 30.42 9.78 10.72
CA GLY A 123 31.61 9.99 11.56
C GLY A 123 32.44 11.23 11.20
N GLN A 124 31.95 12.06 10.28
CA GLN A 124 32.54 13.34 9.87
C GLN A 124 31.46 14.22 9.24
N ARG A 125 31.76 15.51 9.07
CA ARG A 125 30.92 16.41 8.25
C ARG A 125 30.94 15.96 6.78
N PRO A 126 29.82 16.01 6.03
CA PRO A 126 29.84 15.77 4.59
C PRO A 126 30.76 16.76 3.86
N PRO A 127 31.48 16.33 2.82
CA PRO A 127 32.23 17.24 1.95
C PRO A 127 31.25 18.02 1.07
N LYS A 128 31.66 19.21 0.61
CA LYS A 128 30.92 19.93 -0.43
C LYS A 128 31.16 19.28 -1.79
N CYS A 129 30.10 19.05 -2.53
CA CYS A 129 30.12 18.36 -3.82
C CYS A 129 29.31 19.11 -4.87
N LEU A 130 29.75 18.99 -6.13
CA LEU A 130 28.85 19.19 -7.25
C LEU A 130 27.89 18.00 -7.33
N VAL A 131 26.61 18.28 -7.54
CA VAL A 131 25.56 17.25 -7.70
C VAL A 131 24.94 17.40 -9.07
N ALA A 132 25.04 16.37 -9.90
CA ALA A 132 24.42 16.31 -11.23
C ALA A 132 23.37 15.19 -11.26
N GLY A 133 22.25 15.42 -11.95
CA GLY A 133 21.13 14.47 -12.03
C GLY A 133 20.80 14.00 -13.44
N LEU A 134 20.52 12.71 -13.58
CA LEU A 134 19.92 12.09 -14.76
C LEU A 134 18.53 11.57 -14.37
N CYS A 135 17.54 12.46 -14.45
CA CYS A 135 16.13 12.13 -14.21
C CYS A 135 15.50 11.69 -15.53
N PHE A 136 15.55 10.37 -15.81
CA PHE A 136 15.19 9.85 -17.13
C PHE A 136 13.69 9.94 -17.43
N ASP A 137 12.84 10.05 -16.41
CA ASP A 137 11.41 10.36 -16.53
C ASP A 137 11.12 11.78 -17.05
N LYS A 138 12.11 12.68 -17.02
CA LYS A 138 12.03 14.06 -17.53
C LYS A 138 12.86 14.30 -18.79
N LEU A 139 13.56 13.29 -19.30
CA LEU A 139 14.39 13.38 -20.50
C LEU A 139 13.59 12.94 -21.72
N ASP A 140 12.90 13.87 -22.38
CA ASP A 140 12.20 13.55 -23.62
C ASP A 140 13.17 13.42 -24.80
N VAL A 141 12.98 12.41 -25.67
CA VAL A 141 13.88 12.16 -26.82
C VAL A 141 13.74 13.20 -27.93
N GLU A 142 12.58 13.82 -28.10
CA GLU A 142 12.37 14.80 -29.18
C GLU A 142 12.78 16.21 -28.74
N LYS A 143 12.43 16.60 -27.52
CA LYS A 143 12.61 17.97 -26.99
C LYS A 143 13.76 18.11 -26.01
N GLY A 144 14.19 17.03 -25.37
CA GLY A 144 15.16 17.04 -24.27
C GLY A 144 14.56 17.46 -22.93
N SER A 145 15.44 17.73 -21.97
CA SER A 145 15.10 18.28 -20.65
C SER A 145 15.81 19.61 -20.44
N GLU A 146 15.14 20.58 -19.80
CA GLU A 146 15.80 21.78 -19.29
C GLU A 146 16.70 21.38 -18.10
N VAL A 147 17.98 21.73 -18.13
CA VAL A 147 18.90 21.55 -16.99
C VAL A 147 19.73 22.79 -16.74
N THR A 148 20.27 22.90 -15.53
CA THR A 148 21.01 24.08 -15.06
C THR A 148 22.49 23.77 -14.89
N ASP A 149 23.37 24.69 -15.29
CA ASP A 149 24.81 24.59 -15.04
C ASP A 149 25.21 25.15 -13.66
N PRO A 150 26.48 24.99 -13.21
CA PRO A 150 26.92 25.49 -11.90
C PRO A 150 26.80 27.00 -11.68
N THR A 151 26.53 27.80 -12.73
CA THR A 151 26.35 29.25 -12.66
C THR A 151 24.88 29.67 -12.54
N GLY A 152 23.94 28.72 -12.69
CA GLY A 152 22.50 29.00 -12.73
C GLY A 152 21.93 29.20 -14.13
N LYS A 153 22.74 29.05 -15.20
CA LYS A 153 22.25 29.16 -16.58
C LYS A 153 21.49 27.89 -16.97
N VAL A 154 20.30 28.06 -17.55
CA VAL A 154 19.43 26.95 -17.99
C VAL A 154 19.60 26.70 -19.49
N ARG A 155 19.64 25.43 -19.87
CA ARG A 155 19.69 24.97 -21.28
C ARG A 155 18.91 23.68 -21.45
N THR A 156 18.20 23.53 -22.58
CA THR A 156 17.52 22.28 -22.95
C THR A 156 18.49 21.37 -23.71
N LEU A 157 18.60 20.11 -23.29
CA LEU A 157 19.52 19.11 -23.85
C LEU A 157 18.84 17.73 -23.93
N LYS A 158 19.13 16.96 -24.98
CA LYS A 158 18.48 15.67 -25.26
C LYS A 158 19.30 14.46 -24.83
N GLN A 159 20.61 14.54 -24.93
CA GLN A 159 21.49 13.38 -24.75
C GLN A 159 21.94 13.27 -23.29
N PRO A 160 21.89 12.07 -22.64
CA PRO A 160 22.23 11.91 -21.22
C PRO A 160 23.64 12.42 -20.85
N TRP A 161 24.61 12.23 -21.74
CA TRP A 161 25.98 12.73 -21.56
C TRP A 161 26.09 14.25 -21.71
N SER A 162 25.32 14.89 -22.61
CA SER A 162 25.24 16.35 -22.71
C SER A 162 24.64 16.94 -21.44
N VAL A 163 23.53 16.35 -20.97
CA VAL A 163 22.82 16.70 -19.74
C VAL A 163 23.75 16.60 -18.52
N LEU A 164 24.56 15.53 -18.43
CA LEU A 164 25.57 15.37 -17.40
C LEU A 164 26.66 16.44 -17.51
N ALA A 165 27.22 16.64 -18.71
CA ALA A 165 28.35 17.55 -18.90
C ALA A 165 27.99 19.02 -18.65
N TYR A 166 26.79 19.43 -19.02
CA TYR A 166 26.28 20.79 -18.77
C TYR A 166 26.08 21.07 -17.28
N GLN A 167 25.57 20.10 -16.51
CA GLN A 167 25.47 20.22 -15.04
C GLN A 167 26.83 20.26 -14.34
N ILE A 168 27.88 19.69 -14.94
CA ILE A 168 29.24 19.66 -14.36
C ILE A 168 30.05 20.91 -14.71
N ALA A 169 29.99 21.38 -15.96
CA ALA A 169 30.88 22.42 -16.49
C ALA A 169 30.22 23.34 -17.54
N GLY A 170 28.88 23.41 -17.59
CA GLY A 170 28.14 24.26 -18.51
C GLY A 170 28.49 24.03 -19.97
N ASP A 171 28.59 25.13 -20.74
CA ASP A 171 28.96 25.06 -22.15
C ASP A 171 30.38 24.48 -22.38
N ASP A 172 31.31 24.61 -21.43
CA ASP A 172 32.65 24.02 -21.54
C ASP A 172 32.63 22.49 -21.37
N GLY A 173 31.68 21.96 -20.60
CA GLY A 173 31.42 20.52 -20.54
C GLY A 173 30.94 19.96 -21.88
N LEU A 174 30.10 20.72 -22.60
CA LEU A 174 29.66 20.34 -23.94
C LEU A 174 30.82 20.38 -24.94
N LYS A 175 31.66 21.44 -24.91
CA LYS A 175 32.87 21.55 -25.75
C LYS A 175 33.84 20.39 -25.54
N LEU A 176 34.03 19.94 -24.29
CA LEU A 176 34.88 18.79 -23.96
C LEU A 176 34.38 17.49 -24.62
N LEU A 177 33.07 17.30 -24.70
CA LEU A 177 32.51 16.11 -25.34
C LEU A 177 32.45 16.22 -26.87
N HIS A 178 32.24 17.41 -27.42
CA HIS A 178 32.03 17.62 -28.86
C HIS A 178 33.34 17.55 -29.68
N ALA A 179 33.33 16.79 -30.78
CA ALA A 179 34.53 16.53 -31.59
C ALA A 179 35.21 17.80 -32.14
N GLU A 180 34.44 18.84 -32.46
CA GLU A 180 34.93 20.14 -32.95
C GLU A 180 35.08 21.20 -31.84
N GLY A 181 34.99 20.84 -30.56
CA GLY A 181 35.12 21.80 -29.45
C GLY A 181 33.99 22.85 -29.36
N LYS A 182 32.81 22.54 -29.91
CA LYS A 182 31.61 23.41 -29.90
C LYS A 182 30.75 23.14 -28.67
N ALA A 183 30.01 24.16 -28.21
CA ALA A 183 29.01 24.01 -27.15
C ALA A 183 27.70 23.41 -27.71
N GLU A 184 27.79 22.24 -28.34
CA GLU A 184 26.72 21.53 -29.06
C GLU A 184 26.63 20.08 -28.58
N GLU A 185 25.50 19.41 -28.84
CA GLU A 185 25.31 18.01 -28.44
C GLU A 185 25.98 17.05 -29.43
N ARG A 186 26.30 15.84 -28.96
CA ARG A 186 26.81 14.74 -29.80
C ARG A 186 25.88 13.54 -29.74
N GLU A 187 25.66 12.87 -30.88
CA GLU A 187 24.74 11.71 -30.97
C GLU A 187 25.32 10.39 -30.43
N THR A 188 26.64 10.31 -30.21
CA THR A 188 27.30 9.09 -29.70
C THR A 188 27.74 9.25 -28.26
N ALA A 189 27.64 8.19 -27.47
CA ALA A 189 28.16 8.17 -26.10
C ALA A 189 29.67 8.51 -26.08
N PRO A 190 30.14 9.40 -25.19
CA PRO A 190 31.56 9.66 -25.01
C PRO A 190 32.26 8.46 -24.39
N ALA A 191 33.50 8.22 -24.81
CA ALA A 191 34.35 7.16 -24.24
C ALA A 191 34.79 7.48 -22.81
N GLU A 192 35.20 6.45 -22.08
CA GLU A 192 35.63 6.49 -20.68
C GLU A 192 36.59 7.66 -20.37
N ASN A 193 37.60 7.90 -21.21
CA ASN A 193 38.61 8.95 -20.99
C ASN A 193 38.03 10.37 -21.01
N LEU A 194 37.03 10.64 -21.84
CA LEU A 194 36.32 11.95 -21.86
C LEU A 194 35.43 12.10 -20.63
N LEU A 195 34.84 11.01 -20.14
CA LEU A 195 34.05 11.02 -18.91
C LEU A 195 34.94 11.17 -17.67
N ILE A 196 36.16 10.61 -17.66
CA ILE A 196 37.17 10.86 -16.61
C ILE A 196 37.50 12.36 -16.58
N GLU A 197 37.91 12.97 -17.70
CA GLU A 197 38.31 14.38 -17.70
C GLU A 197 37.16 15.33 -17.29
N LEU A 198 35.91 14.96 -17.64
CA LEU A 198 34.70 15.66 -17.23
C LEU A 198 34.44 15.53 -15.73
N LEU A 199 34.42 14.30 -15.19
CA LEU A 199 34.18 14.03 -13.77
C LEU A 199 35.32 14.58 -12.88
N GLU A 200 36.52 14.76 -13.41
CA GLU A 200 37.63 15.44 -12.73
C GLU A 200 37.46 16.96 -12.61
N ARG A 201 36.57 17.61 -13.37
CA ARG A 201 36.44 19.09 -13.35
C ARG A 201 36.13 19.64 -11.94
N PRO A 202 35.23 19.05 -11.12
CA PRO A 202 35.01 19.51 -9.74
C PRO A 202 36.11 19.05 -8.77
N THR A 203 36.75 17.91 -9.01
CA THR A 203 37.80 17.37 -8.12
C THR A 203 39.06 18.24 -8.16
N LYS A 204 39.39 18.78 -9.35
CA LYS A 204 40.41 19.82 -9.58
C LYS A 204 40.08 21.16 -8.89
N GLN A 205 38.83 21.36 -8.46
CA GLN A 205 38.38 22.51 -7.64
C GLN A 205 38.23 22.15 -6.15
N GLY A 206 38.66 20.96 -5.73
CA GLY A 206 38.57 20.49 -4.34
C GLY A 206 37.19 19.95 -3.92
N LEU A 207 36.21 19.91 -4.82
CA LEU A 207 34.87 19.36 -4.58
C LEU A 207 34.85 17.84 -4.80
N GLY A 208 33.88 17.14 -4.21
CA GLY A 208 33.49 15.82 -4.73
C GLY A 208 32.47 15.95 -5.86
N ILE A 209 32.18 14.85 -6.56
CA ILE A 209 31.11 14.81 -7.57
C ILE A 209 30.16 13.64 -7.31
N LEU A 210 28.88 13.97 -7.13
CA LEU A 210 27.79 13.02 -6.93
C LEU A 210 26.89 13.05 -8.17
N VAL A 211 26.81 11.93 -8.88
CA VAL A 211 25.90 11.76 -10.01
C VAL A 211 24.70 10.92 -9.54
N LEU A 212 23.51 11.50 -9.59
CA LEU A 212 22.25 10.88 -9.17
C LEU A 212 21.46 10.44 -10.39
N ILE A 213 20.98 9.20 -10.42
CA ILE A 213 20.28 8.65 -11.59
C ILE A 213 18.94 8.06 -11.16
N ASP A 214 17.83 8.46 -11.80
CA ASP A 214 16.48 7.97 -11.47
C ASP A 214 15.65 7.56 -12.71
N GLU A 215 14.79 6.56 -12.51
CA GLU A 215 13.84 5.97 -13.48
C GLU A 215 14.38 5.62 -14.88
N VAL A 216 15.62 5.10 -14.96
CA VAL A 216 16.29 4.69 -16.22
C VAL A 216 15.43 3.75 -17.09
N LEU A 217 14.74 2.79 -16.47
CA LEU A 217 13.97 1.78 -17.21
C LEU A 217 12.75 2.37 -17.94
N MET A 218 12.11 3.43 -17.43
CA MET A 218 10.95 4.04 -18.10
C MET A 218 11.37 4.62 -19.46
N TYR A 219 12.41 5.45 -19.48
CA TYR A 219 13.01 5.98 -20.70
C TYR A 219 13.48 4.87 -21.65
N ALA A 220 14.15 3.85 -21.11
CA ALA A 220 14.69 2.78 -21.93
C ALA A 220 13.58 1.91 -22.60
N ARG A 221 12.43 1.72 -21.93
CA ARG A 221 11.25 1.05 -22.50
C ARG A 221 10.49 1.97 -23.47
N GLU A 222 9.98 3.11 -23.00
CA GLU A 222 9.04 3.97 -23.74
C GLU A 222 9.68 4.75 -24.91
N LYS A 223 10.94 5.17 -24.75
CA LYS A 223 11.58 6.15 -25.66
C LYS A 223 12.74 5.58 -26.48
N VAL A 224 13.26 4.40 -26.09
CA VAL A 224 14.46 3.79 -26.71
C VAL A 224 14.21 2.36 -27.22
N GLY A 225 13.21 1.63 -26.71
CA GLY A 225 12.98 0.22 -27.04
C GLY A 225 12.81 -0.10 -28.54
N ASN A 226 12.36 0.88 -29.34
CA ASN A 226 12.18 0.75 -30.79
C ASN A 226 13.43 1.08 -31.62
N ASP A 227 14.55 1.51 -30.99
CA ASP A 227 15.81 1.86 -31.65
C ASP A 227 17.01 1.19 -30.96
N GLN A 228 17.45 0.07 -31.54
CA GLN A 228 18.61 -0.70 -31.05
C GLN A 228 19.91 0.11 -31.04
N THR A 229 20.05 1.15 -31.88
CA THR A 229 21.26 2.00 -31.94
C THR A 229 21.31 2.95 -30.76
N ARG A 230 20.17 3.58 -30.43
CA ARG A 230 20.02 4.38 -29.19
C ARG A 230 20.18 3.51 -27.96
N LEU A 231 19.62 2.29 -27.95
CA LEU A 231 19.78 1.36 -26.83
C LEU A 231 21.25 0.99 -26.61
N ASN A 232 21.96 0.62 -27.67
CA ASN A 232 23.39 0.32 -27.60
C ASN A 232 24.20 1.52 -27.10
N SER A 233 23.85 2.74 -27.54
CA SER A 233 24.51 3.98 -27.10
C SER A 233 24.27 4.28 -25.62
N LEU A 234 23.04 4.03 -25.12
CA LEU A 234 22.69 4.18 -23.70
C LEU A 234 23.42 3.16 -22.82
N VAL A 235 23.47 1.89 -23.24
CA VAL A 235 24.20 0.80 -22.55
C VAL A 235 25.70 1.11 -22.50
N ASN A 236 26.29 1.54 -23.62
CA ASN A 236 27.69 1.98 -23.68
C ASN A 236 27.97 3.18 -22.76
N PHE A 237 27.07 4.18 -22.72
CA PHE A 237 27.21 5.32 -21.82
C PHE A 237 27.25 4.91 -20.35
N PHE A 238 26.35 4.04 -19.89
CA PHE A 238 26.39 3.55 -18.50
C PHE A 238 27.65 2.73 -18.18
N GLN A 239 28.14 1.92 -19.13
CA GLN A 239 29.40 1.21 -18.93
C GLN A 239 30.60 2.16 -18.84
N TYR A 240 30.74 3.12 -19.76
CA TYR A 240 31.83 4.10 -19.71
C TYR A 240 31.74 5.04 -18.50
N LEU A 241 30.52 5.40 -18.06
CA LEU A 241 30.30 6.25 -16.89
C LEU A 241 30.66 5.54 -15.57
N THR A 242 30.26 4.28 -15.40
CA THR A 242 30.61 3.50 -14.20
C THR A 242 32.11 3.18 -14.15
N GLN A 243 32.74 2.91 -15.30
CA GLN A 243 34.19 2.73 -15.40
C GLN A 243 34.98 4.03 -15.14
N ALA A 244 34.49 5.19 -15.58
CA ALA A 244 35.09 6.48 -15.25
C ALA A 244 34.93 6.82 -13.75
N ALA A 245 33.78 6.55 -13.14
CA ALA A 245 33.51 6.86 -11.74
C ALA A 245 34.37 6.08 -10.73
N THR A 246 34.82 4.86 -11.06
CA THR A 246 35.79 4.13 -10.22
C THR A 246 37.19 4.74 -10.31
N LYS A 247 37.61 5.17 -11.52
CA LYS A 247 38.91 5.80 -11.77
C LYS A 247 39.04 7.25 -11.27
N VAL A 248 37.93 7.99 -11.13
CA VAL A 248 37.96 9.36 -10.60
C VAL A 248 37.76 9.35 -9.08
N ASP A 249 38.82 9.72 -8.36
CA ASP A 249 38.76 9.96 -6.92
C ASP A 249 37.65 10.95 -6.57
N ARG A 250 36.92 10.68 -5.48
CA ARG A 250 35.80 11.51 -4.98
C ARG A 250 34.59 11.61 -5.93
N CYS A 251 34.45 10.69 -6.89
CA CYS A 251 33.23 10.48 -7.69
C CYS A 251 32.33 9.35 -7.12
N CYS A 252 31.00 9.51 -7.14
CA CYS A 252 30.05 8.45 -6.74
C CYS A 252 28.69 8.50 -7.48
N ILE A 253 28.08 7.32 -7.74
CA ILE A 253 26.75 7.13 -8.39
C ILE A 253 26.14 5.75 -8.06
N VAL A 254 25.11 5.53 -7.24
CA VAL A 254 23.93 6.32 -6.83
C VAL A 254 22.85 6.37 -7.93
N ALA A 255 22.45 5.18 -8.40
CA ALA A 255 21.43 4.95 -9.42
C ALA A 255 20.21 4.13 -8.92
N SER A 256 19.02 4.56 -9.31
CA SER A 256 17.73 3.91 -9.11
C SER A 256 17.35 3.17 -10.40
N LEU A 257 17.59 1.86 -10.41
CA LEU A 257 17.53 1.01 -11.63
C LEU A 257 16.30 0.09 -11.70
N LEU A 258 15.50 -0.01 -10.63
CA LEU A 258 14.36 -0.92 -10.55
C LEU A 258 13.01 -0.18 -10.49
N THR A 259 12.38 0.03 -11.65
CA THR A 259 10.93 0.27 -11.75
C THR A 259 10.17 -1.06 -11.56
N SER A 260 8.84 -1.11 -11.72
CA SER A 260 8.01 -2.31 -11.50
C SER A 260 8.51 -3.56 -12.24
N GLU A 261 8.29 -4.72 -11.60
CA GLU A 261 8.51 -6.01 -12.26
C GLU A 261 7.79 -5.98 -13.62
N PRO A 262 8.50 -6.23 -14.73
CA PRO A 262 7.85 -6.39 -16.01
C PRO A 262 6.89 -7.59 -15.91
N THR A 263 5.58 -7.32 -16.03
CA THR A 263 4.54 -8.35 -16.20
C THR A 263 4.98 -9.35 -17.27
N ASN A 264 4.57 -10.61 -17.14
CA ASN A 264 5.22 -11.77 -17.78
C ASN A 264 5.29 -11.77 -19.34
N GLN A 265 4.81 -10.71 -20.00
CA GLN A 265 4.89 -10.48 -21.45
C GLN A 265 6.01 -9.49 -21.85
N ASP A 266 6.51 -8.62 -20.96
CA ASP A 266 7.54 -7.61 -21.29
C ASP A 266 8.96 -8.20 -21.29
N GLN A 267 9.32 -8.85 -22.39
CA GLN A 267 10.66 -9.42 -22.62
C GLN A 267 11.74 -8.33 -22.85
N LEU A 268 11.36 -7.17 -23.42
CA LEU A 268 12.29 -6.09 -23.75
C LEU A 268 12.75 -5.37 -22.48
N GLY A 269 11.82 -5.04 -21.58
CA GLY A 269 12.12 -4.52 -20.25
C GLY A 269 13.04 -5.44 -19.46
N ARG A 270 12.78 -6.76 -19.46
CA ARG A 270 13.66 -7.77 -18.82
C ARG A 270 15.07 -7.77 -19.42
N ARG A 271 15.19 -7.73 -20.75
CA ARG A 271 16.49 -7.70 -21.44
C ARG A 271 17.31 -6.46 -21.08
N ILE A 272 16.70 -5.27 -21.13
CA ILE A 272 17.37 -4.01 -20.81
C ILE A 272 17.75 -3.96 -19.33
N GLN A 273 16.83 -4.37 -18.45
CA GLN A 273 17.08 -4.48 -17.01
C GLN A 273 18.27 -5.39 -16.72
N GLY A 274 18.35 -6.56 -17.36
CA GLY A 274 19.51 -7.46 -17.27
C GLY A 274 20.81 -6.81 -17.75
N GLN A 275 20.82 -6.16 -18.92
CA GLN A 275 22.02 -5.50 -19.45
C GLN A 275 22.53 -4.35 -18.57
N LEU A 276 21.62 -3.59 -17.94
CA LEU A 276 22.00 -2.54 -16.98
C LEU A 276 22.45 -3.13 -15.64
N TYR A 277 21.72 -4.12 -15.11
CA TYR A 277 22.08 -4.82 -13.87
C TYR A 277 23.49 -5.43 -13.96
N ASP A 278 23.81 -6.08 -15.08
CA ASP A 278 25.15 -6.58 -15.41
C ASP A 278 26.24 -5.49 -15.31
N ILE A 279 26.01 -4.30 -15.84
CA ILE A 279 27.00 -3.20 -15.83
C ILE A 279 27.30 -2.76 -14.40
N PHE A 280 26.27 -2.63 -13.56
CA PHE A 280 26.43 -2.17 -12.18
C PHE A 280 26.99 -3.29 -11.28
N GLN A 281 26.52 -4.54 -11.42
CA GLN A 281 27.05 -5.70 -10.70
C GLN A 281 28.50 -6.04 -11.03
N ARG A 282 29.00 -5.76 -12.24
CA ARG A 282 30.41 -6.00 -12.61
C ARG A 282 31.41 -5.23 -11.73
N GLN A 283 30.99 -4.14 -11.08
CA GLN A 283 31.79 -3.39 -10.11
C GLN A 283 31.84 -4.04 -8.71
N ARG A 284 31.09 -5.14 -8.49
CA ARG A 284 30.97 -5.90 -7.23
C ARG A 284 30.38 -5.14 -6.04
N GLU A 285 29.49 -4.19 -6.32
CA GLU A 285 28.90 -3.35 -5.28
C GLU A 285 27.47 -3.82 -4.97
N GLU A 286 27.24 -4.24 -3.72
CA GLU A 286 25.96 -4.76 -3.26
C GLU A 286 24.83 -3.73 -3.42
N ALA A 287 23.67 -4.18 -3.88
CA ALA A 287 22.47 -3.37 -3.92
C ALA A 287 21.93 -3.18 -2.48
N ILE A 288 21.28 -2.03 -2.24
CA ILE A 288 20.78 -1.68 -0.91
C ILE A 288 19.30 -1.31 -0.99
N GLU A 289 18.51 -1.85 -0.05
CA GLU A 289 17.13 -1.43 0.27
C GLU A 289 17.18 -0.36 1.38
N PRO A 290 16.95 0.95 1.12
CA PRO A 290 17.08 1.98 2.14
C PRO A 290 15.96 2.02 3.19
N VAL A 291 14.84 1.32 3.00
CA VAL A 291 13.68 1.30 3.89
C VAL A 291 13.15 -0.13 3.95
N VAL A 292 13.30 -0.81 5.08
CA VAL A 292 12.78 -2.17 5.28
C VAL A 292 11.39 -2.15 5.90
N LYS A 293 10.74 -3.31 5.94
CA LYS A 293 9.39 -3.52 6.51
C LYS A 293 9.24 -2.93 7.93
N GLU A 294 10.28 -3.04 8.75
CA GLU A 294 10.30 -2.59 10.15
C GLU A 294 10.39 -1.06 10.29
N ASP A 295 10.92 -0.35 9.28
CA ASP A 295 11.00 1.12 9.27
C ASP A 295 9.65 1.78 8.92
N VAL A 296 8.78 1.06 8.20
CA VAL A 296 7.55 1.59 7.56
C VAL A 296 6.71 2.42 8.53
N ALA A 297 6.46 1.92 9.73
CA ALA A 297 5.56 2.60 10.67
C ALA A 297 6.14 3.92 11.22
N GLU A 298 7.46 4.04 11.37
CA GLU A 298 8.12 5.30 11.75
C GLU A 298 8.17 6.28 10.56
N VAL A 299 8.35 5.77 9.33
CA VAL A 299 8.19 6.58 8.10
C VAL A 299 6.76 7.14 8.02
N LEU A 300 5.73 6.32 8.24
CA LEU A 300 4.34 6.80 8.34
C LEU A 300 4.15 7.79 9.49
N ARG A 301 4.72 7.52 10.66
CA ARG A 301 4.61 8.36 11.86
C ARG A 301 5.09 9.79 11.58
N ARG A 302 6.29 9.96 11.01
CA ARG A 302 6.81 11.28 10.60
C ARG A 302 6.06 11.86 9.39
N ARG A 303 5.54 11.02 8.49
CA ARG A 303 4.79 11.47 7.31
C ARG A 303 3.36 11.91 7.60
N PHE A 304 2.77 11.57 8.75
CA PHE A 304 1.40 11.99 9.10
C PHE A 304 1.23 12.87 10.34
N PHE A 305 2.08 12.73 11.36
CA PHE A 305 1.88 13.42 12.64
C PHE A 305 2.86 14.59 12.85
N THR A 306 2.49 15.49 13.75
CA THR A 306 3.31 16.63 14.19
C THR A 306 4.50 16.14 15.03
N PRO A 307 5.74 16.65 14.82
CA PRO A 307 6.93 16.24 15.57
C PRO A 307 6.73 16.28 17.09
N GLU A 308 6.02 17.29 17.59
CA GLU A 308 5.73 17.52 19.01
C GLU A 308 4.95 16.36 19.62
N SER A 309 3.96 15.84 18.87
CA SER A 309 3.09 14.74 19.32
C SER A 309 3.74 13.36 19.25
N ILE A 310 4.88 13.23 18.56
CA ILE A 310 5.60 11.95 18.39
C ILE A 310 6.96 11.91 19.09
N LYS A 311 7.42 13.04 19.66
CA LYS A 311 8.71 13.17 20.34
C LYS A 311 8.83 12.35 21.64
N ASN A 312 7.72 12.07 22.32
CA ASN A 312 7.72 11.34 23.60
C ASN A 312 7.01 9.98 23.44
N THR A 313 7.80 8.94 23.20
CA THR A 313 7.32 7.56 22.98
C THR A 313 6.88 6.85 24.26
N ASP A 314 7.29 7.28 25.45
CA ASP A 314 6.86 6.65 26.71
C ASP A 314 5.36 6.84 26.97
N VAL A 315 4.78 7.94 26.46
CA VAL A 315 3.32 8.17 26.47
C VAL A 315 2.55 7.11 25.67
N PHE A 316 3.19 6.48 24.68
CA PHE A 316 2.57 5.42 23.88
C PHE A 316 2.46 4.10 24.66
N ARG A 317 3.38 3.80 25.59
CA ARG A 317 3.46 2.48 26.25
C ARG A 317 2.18 2.10 26.98
N GLN A 318 1.55 3.03 27.71
CA GLN A 318 0.27 2.77 28.37
C GLN A 318 -0.85 2.39 27.37
N HIS A 319 -0.83 2.94 26.15
CA HIS A 319 -1.84 2.70 25.11
C HIS A 319 -1.55 1.41 24.33
N VAL A 320 -0.27 1.11 24.08
CA VAL A 320 0.17 -0.18 23.52
C VAL A 320 -0.16 -1.32 24.47
N VAL A 321 0.23 -1.25 25.75
CA VAL A 321 -0.14 -2.25 26.76
C VAL A 321 -1.66 -2.34 26.94
N ALA A 322 -2.38 -1.23 26.78
CA ALA A 322 -3.84 -1.25 26.81
C ALA A 322 -4.42 -2.11 25.68
N ALA A 323 -3.98 -1.90 24.44
CA ALA A 323 -4.44 -2.63 23.26
C ALA A 323 -3.94 -4.08 23.21
N LEU A 324 -2.64 -4.31 23.47
CA LEU A 324 -2.01 -5.64 23.42
C LEU A 324 -2.65 -6.61 24.42
N LYS A 325 -3.12 -6.14 25.58
CA LYS A 325 -3.89 -6.98 26.52
C LYS A 325 -5.20 -7.52 25.92
N GLY A 326 -5.82 -6.80 24.97
CA GLY A 326 -6.98 -7.29 24.23
C GLY A 326 -6.60 -8.26 23.11
N VAL A 327 -5.55 -7.95 22.35
CA VAL A 327 -4.97 -8.84 21.33
C VAL A 327 -4.58 -10.19 21.95
N ALA A 328 -3.87 -10.21 23.07
CA ALA A 328 -3.48 -11.42 23.80
C ALA A 328 -4.64 -12.19 24.44
N ALA A 329 -5.84 -11.59 24.55
CA ALA A 329 -7.04 -12.27 25.01
C ALA A 329 -7.76 -13.03 23.87
N VAL A 330 -7.55 -12.62 22.62
CA VAL A 330 -8.12 -13.29 21.44
C VAL A 330 -7.12 -14.21 20.73
N ASP A 331 -5.84 -13.86 20.69
CA ASP A 331 -4.74 -14.65 20.11
C ASP A 331 -3.72 -15.14 21.16
N GLU A 332 -3.59 -16.46 21.26
CA GLU A 332 -2.66 -17.13 22.17
C GLU A 332 -1.18 -16.89 21.79
N GLN A 333 -0.88 -16.70 20.49
CA GLN A 333 0.50 -16.48 20.04
C GLN A 333 1.02 -15.10 20.49
N ALA A 334 0.22 -14.04 20.37
CA ALA A 334 0.56 -12.71 20.91
C ALA A 334 0.75 -12.76 22.44
N SER A 335 -0.06 -13.55 23.15
CA SER A 335 0.10 -13.79 24.59
C SER A 335 1.43 -14.47 24.94
N LYS A 336 1.88 -15.44 24.12
CA LYS A 336 3.18 -16.12 24.27
C LYS A 336 4.39 -15.25 23.90
N GLN A 337 4.23 -14.30 22.98
CA GLN A 337 5.30 -13.39 22.55
C GLN A 337 5.62 -12.30 23.59
N GLY A 338 4.65 -11.88 24.40
CA GLY A 338 4.87 -10.99 25.54
C GLY A 338 5.62 -9.70 25.19
N ALA A 339 6.86 -9.58 25.66
CA ALA A 339 7.71 -8.39 25.47
C ALA A 339 8.00 -8.11 23.98
N ASP A 340 8.23 -9.13 23.16
CA ASP A 340 8.50 -8.97 21.72
C ASP A 340 7.28 -8.36 20.99
N ALA A 341 6.08 -8.72 21.44
CA ALA A 341 4.84 -8.15 20.93
C ALA A 341 4.63 -6.71 21.44
N GLU A 342 4.99 -6.39 22.69
CA GLU A 342 4.96 -5.01 23.18
C GLU A 342 5.94 -4.13 22.38
N GLU A 343 7.16 -4.60 22.11
CA GLU A 343 8.14 -3.86 21.32
C GLU A 343 7.68 -3.67 19.87
N ARG A 344 7.10 -4.71 19.24
CA ARG A 344 6.52 -4.63 17.89
C ARG A 344 5.41 -3.57 17.80
N PHE A 345 4.49 -3.54 18.76
CA PHE A 345 3.42 -2.54 18.79
C PHE A 345 3.92 -1.14 19.20
N LEU A 346 4.92 -1.02 20.09
CA LEU A 346 5.59 0.26 20.41
C LEU A 346 6.28 0.86 19.18
N LYS A 347 7.02 0.03 18.43
CA LYS A 347 7.63 0.44 17.15
C LYS A 347 6.59 0.88 16.14
N SER A 348 5.43 0.22 16.09
CA SER A 348 4.36 0.54 15.13
C SER A 348 3.44 1.72 15.50
N TYR A 349 3.31 2.06 16.79
CA TYR A 349 2.32 3.03 17.30
C TYR A 349 2.29 4.37 16.53
N PRO A 350 1.12 4.95 16.18
CA PRO A 350 -0.23 4.49 16.50
C PRO A 350 -0.73 3.37 15.59
N PHE A 351 0.02 2.95 14.57
CA PHE A 351 -0.46 1.97 13.60
C PHE A 351 -0.56 0.58 14.24
N HIS A 352 -1.61 -0.15 13.84
CA HIS A 352 -1.64 -1.59 14.05
C HIS A 352 -0.63 -2.24 13.10
N PRO A 353 0.36 -3.04 13.59
CA PRO A 353 1.44 -3.53 12.74
C PRO A 353 0.90 -4.30 11.53
N ASP A 354 0.03 -5.29 11.76
CA ASP A 354 -0.49 -6.14 10.69
C ASP A 354 -1.28 -5.36 9.62
N LEU A 355 -1.86 -4.19 9.95
CA LEU A 355 -2.54 -3.35 8.96
C LEU A 355 -1.53 -2.74 7.97
N THR A 356 -0.39 -2.26 8.49
CA THR A 356 0.70 -1.75 7.64
C THR A 356 1.32 -2.89 6.82
N GLU A 357 1.43 -4.09 7.38
CA GLU A 357 1.95 -5.26 6.68
C GLU A 357 1.05 -5.73 5.54
N VAL A 358 -0.28 -5.64 5.67
CA VAL A 358 -1.19 -5.97 4.56
C VAL A 358 -1.14 -4.92 3.45
N LEU A 359 -1.11 -3.63 3.80
CA LEU A 359 -1.08 -2.56 2.80
C LEU A 359 0.27 -2.48 2.05
N TYR A 360 1.40 -2.71 2.73
CA TYR A 360 2.72 -2.73 2.09
C TYR A 360 3.18 -4.11 1.58
N GLY A 361 2.63 -5.20 2.11
CA GLY A 361 2.97 -6.56 1.69
C GLY A 361 2.10 -7.07 0.54
N LYS A 362 0.78 -6.80 0.57
CA LYS A 362 -0.16 -7.24 -0.48
C LYS A 362 -0.54 -6.12 -1.45
N TRP A 363 -1.02 -4.97 -0.97
CA TRP A 363 -1.65 -3.98 -1.86
C TRP A 363 -0.67 -3.30 -2.82
N THR A 364 0.60 -3.12 -2.47
CA THR A 364 1.63 -2.59 -3.40
C THR A 364 2.01 -3.53 -4.54
N GLN A 365 1.46 -4.75 -4.58
CA GLN A 365 1.58 -5.68 -5.72
C GLN A 365 0.57 -5.38 -6.84
N LEU A 366 -0.53 -4.67 -6.55
CA LEU A 366 -1.56 -4.30 -7.53
C LEU A 366 -1.02 -3.24 -8.51
N ASP A 367 -1.04 -3.53 -9.82
CA ASP A 367 -0.42 -2.66 -10.84
C ASP A 367 -0.99 -1.23 -10.87
N ARG A 368 -2.29 -1.07 -10.61
CA ARG A 368 -2.94 0.25 -10.59
C ARG A 368 -2.89 0.95 -9.22
N PHE A 369 -2.52 0.23 -8.16
CA PHE A 369 -2.21 0.88 -6.89
C PHE A 369 -0.89 1.62 -7.06
N GLN A 370 -0.85 2.91 -6.71
CA GLN A 370 0.34 3.77 -6.89
C GLN A 370 1.44 3.48 -5.84
N ARG A 371 1.61 2.19 -5.48
CA ARG A 371 2.50 1.65 -4.46
C ARG A 371 2.48 2.52 -3.20
N THR A 372 3.62 3.01 -2.75
CA THR A 372 3.73 3.95 -1.61
C THR A 372 2.80 5.15 -1.72
N ARG A 373 2.68 5.77 -2.90
CA ARG A 373 1.89 7.00 -3.09
C ARG A 373 0.40 6.70 -2.90
N GLY A 374 -0.04 5.50 -3.33
CA GLY A 374 -1.36 4.94 -3.04
C GLY A 374 -1.59 4.74 -1.54
N VAL A 375 -0.70 4.01 -0.86
CA VAL A 375 -0.79 3.79 0.60
C VAL A 375 -0.79 5.11 1.37
N LEU A 376 0.08 6.06 1.01
CA LEU A 376 0.20 7.34 1.70
C LEU A 376 -1.05 8.22 1.55
N ARG A 377 -1.60 8.35 0.33
CA ARG A 377 -2.87 9.07 0.11
C ARG A 377 -4.03 8.38 0.83
N THR A 378 -4.10 7.05 0.74
CA THR A 378 -5.13 6.22 1.38
C THR A 378 -5.14 6.39 2.90
N PHE A 379 -3.99 6.32 3.57
CA PHE A 379 -3.88 6.61 5.00
C PHE A 379 -4.16 8.09 5.32
N ALA A 380 -3.68 9.05 4.51
CA ALA A 380 -3.96 10.47 4.75
C ALA A 380 -5.46 10.77 4.74
N LEU A 381 -6.21 10.18 3.81
CA LEU A 381 -7.67 10.24 3.75
C LEU A 381 -8.32 9.56 4.97
N ALA A 382 -7.92 8.33 5.26
CA ALA A 382 -8.47 7.53 6.36
C ALA A 382 -8.31 8.25 7.70
N LEU A 383 -7.10 8.75 8.00
CA LEU A 383 -6.79 9.49 9.22
C LEU A 383 -7.52 10.85 9.27
N ARG A 384 -7.60 11.57 8.14
CA ARG A 384 -8.34 12.85 8.03
C ARG A 384 -9.82 12.68 8.35
N GLU A 385 -10.44 11.59 7.91
CA GLU A 385 -11.86 11.30 8.13
C GLU A 385 -12.12 10.76 9.54
N SER A 386 -11.40 9.70 9.93
CA SER A 386 -11.66 8.93 11.16
C SER A 386 -11.33 9.68 12.46
N GLN A 387 -10.36 10.59 12.49
CA GLN A 387 -10.04 11.40 13.69
C GLN A 387 -11.23 12.14 14.32
N LYS A 388 -12.33 12.31 13.57
CA LYS A 388 -13.53 13.05 13.99
C LYS A 388 -14.46 12.23 14.88
N TRP A 389 -14.31 10.90 14.90
CA TRP A 389 -15.27 9.97 15.53
C TRP A 389 -14.65 8.64 16.02
N ASP A 390 -13.46 8.26 15.56
CA ASP A 390 -12.84 6.98 15.87
C ASP A 390 -12.27 6.93 17.30
N THR A 391 -12.71 5.94 18.07
CA THR A 391 -12.33 5.76 19.49
C THR A 391 -11.28 4.65 19.71
N ASN A 392 -10.78 4.02 18.64
CA ASN A 392 -9.81 2.93 18.73
C ASN A 392 -8.44 3.41 19.26
N PRO A 393 -7.70 2.58 20.04
CA PRO A 393 -6.39 2.95 20.60
C PRO A 393 -5.27 3.05 19.56
N LEU A 394 -5.49 2.44 18.39
CA LEU A 394 -4.57 2.29 17.28
C LEU A 394 -5.30 2.63 15.98
N VAL A 395 -4.54 3.05 14.97
CA VAL A 395 -4.96 3.10 13.57
C VAL A 395 -5.05 1.65 13.08
N ASN A 396 -6.27 1.11 13.11
CA ASN A 396 -6.63 -0.26 12.75
C ASN A 396 -7.69 -0.22 11.62
N PRO A 397 -8.31 -1.35 11.19
CA PRO A 397 -9.29 -1.35 10.10
C PRO A 397 -10.47 -0.38 10.26
N SER A 398 -10.77 0.09 11.48
CA SER A 398 -11.80 1.11 11.72
C SER A 398 -11.58 2.39 10.92
N VAL A 399 -10.34 2.80 10.62
CA VAL A 399 -10.08 4.08 9.94
C VAL A 399 -10.55 4.13 8.47
N PHE A 400 -10.96 2.99 7.90
CA PHE A 400 -11.55 2.90 6.55
C PHE A 400 -13.08 2.80 6.56
N LEU A 401 -13.73 2.70 7.73
CA LEU A 401 -15.17 2.83 7.83
C LEU A 401 -15.59 4.30 7.63
N ALA A 402 -16.79 4.55 7.11
CA ALA A 402 -17.39 5.88 7.18
C ALA A 402 -17.81 6.21 8.62
N ALA A 403 -18.20 7.45 8.91
CA ALA A 403 -18.67 7.86 10.24
C ALA A 403 -19.86 6.98 10.73
N PRO A 404 -20.09 6.78 12.04
CA PRO A 404 -21.03 5.75 12.53
C PRO A 404 -22.52 5.91 12.15
N ALA A 405 -22.92 7.06 11.59
CA ALA A 405 -24.26 7.33 11.07
C ALA A 405 -24.32 7.44 9.53
N ASP A 406 -23.18 7.23 8.84
CA ASP A 406 -23.07 7.18 7.39
C ASP A 406 -23.05 5.71 6.94
N GLU A 407 -23.99 5.34 6.07
CA GLU A 407 -24.11 3.97 5.57
C GLU A 407 -23.24 3.67 4.35
N SER A 408 -22.56 4.68 3.80
CA SER A 408 -21.71 4.58 2.61
C SER A 408 -20.28 4.14 2.93
N ILE A 409 -19.43 4.04 1.89
CA ILE A 409 -17.99 3.80 2.05
C ILE A 409 -17.21 5.12 2.12
N SER A 410 -16.28 5.20 3.08
CA SER A 410 -15.38 6.34 3.31
C SER A 410 -14.58 6.74 2.06
N GLU A 411 -14.01 7.95 2.04
CA GLU A 411 -13.19 8.39 0.90
C GLU A 411 -11.96 7.47 0.72
N ALA A 412 -11.36 7.03 1.82
CA ALA A 412 -10.20 6.14 1.81
C ALA A 412 -10.53 4.70 1.36
N LEU A 413 -11.69 4.16 1.77
CA LEU A 413 -12.14 2.86 1.29
C LEU A 413 -12.52 2.91 -0.19
N ARG A 414 -13.05 4.06 -0.66
CA ARG A 414 -13.40 4.27 -2.07
C ARG A 414 -12.16 4.29 -2.98
N GLU A 415 -11.03 4.81 -2.54
CA GLU A 415 -9.74 4.69 -3.25
C GLU A 415 -9.29 3.22 -3.37
N LEU A 416 -9.31 2.47 -2.26
CA LEU A 416 -8.98 1.04 -2.25
C LEU A 416 -9.91 0.23 -3.18
N VAL A 417 -11.22 0.50 -3.12
CA VAL A 417 -12.25 -0.07 -3.98
C VAL A 417 -12.03 0.26 -5.45
N THR A 418 -11.76 1.52 -5.78
CA THR A 418 -11.49 1.98 -7.16
C THR A 418 -10.32 1.25 -7.79
N VAL A 419 -9.33 0.86 -6.99
CA VAL A 419 -8.18 0.07 -7.44
C VAL A 419 -8.52 -1.42 -7.54
N ALA A 420 -9.20 -2.01 -6.54
CA ALA A 420 -9.60 -3.41 -6.57
C ALA A 420 -10.62 -3.72 -7.71
N ASP A 421 -11.48 -2.77 -8.06
CA ASP A 421 -12.40 -2.86 -9.20
C ASP A 421 -11.69 -2.87 -10.57
N THR A 422 -10.37 -2.59 -10.63
CA THR A 422 -9.57 -2.65 -11.86
C THR A 422 -8.86 -3.97 -12.11
N GLU A 423 -8.86 -4.88 -11.13
CA GLU A 423 -8.40 -6.26 -11.31
C GLU A 423 -9.49 -7.04 -12.07
N GLU A 424 -9.22 -7.46 -13.30
CA GLU A 424 -10.16 -8.23 -14.13
C GLU A 424 -9.92 -9.75 -13.95
N TRP A 425 -10.97 -10.50 -13.58
CA TRP A 425 -10.91 -11.95 -13.40
C TRP A 425 -12.10 -12.64 -14.08
N GLU A 426 -11.81 -13.70 -14.84
CA GLU A 426 -12.77 -14.41 -15.70
C GLU A 426 -13.67 -13.46 -16.54
N GLY A 427 -13.08 -12.38 -17.06
CA GLY A 427 -13.72 -11.42 -17.97
C GLY A 427 -14.78 -10.50 -17.34
N SER A 428 -14.97 -10.54 -16.02
CA SER A 428 -15.96 -9.73 -15.31
C SER A 428 -15.30 -8.61 -14.52
N ARG A 429 -15.81 -7.38 -14.66
CA ARG A 429 -15.46 -6.28 -13.74
C ARG A 429 -16.16 -6.45 -12.41
N GLN A 430 -15.47 -6.06 -11.36
CA GLN A 430 -15.95 -6.19 -9.99
C GLN A 430 -16.81 -4.97 -9.62
N ASN A 431 -17.57 -5.09 -8.53
CA ASN A 431 -18.36 -4.01 -7.95
C ASN A 431 -18.16 -4.04 -6.43
N TRP A 432 -16.91 -3.83 -6.00
CA TRP A 432 -16.53 -3.82 -4.59
C TRP A 432 -17.31 -2.78 -3.79
N THR A 433 -17.74 -1.68 -4.42
CA THR A 433 -18.68 -0.71 -3.80
C THR A 433 -19.97 -1.39 -3.34
N GLY A 434 -20.68 -2.09 -4.23
CA GLY A 434 -21.94 -2.76 -3.91
C GLY A 434 -21.78 -3.95 -2.95
N ILE A 435 -20.68 -4.70 -3.09
CA ILE A 435 -20.31 -5.81 -2.19
C ILE A 435 -20.13 -5.28 -0.76
N LEU A 436 -19.25 -4.28 -0.57
CA LEU A 436 -18.88 -3.80 0.76
C LEU A 436 -20.01 -3.05 1.46
N VAL A 437 -20.83 -2.26 0.75
CA VAL A 437 -22.03 -1.65 1.35
C VAL A 437 -22.98 -2.74 1.87
N GLY A 438 -23.18 -3.83 1.13
CA GLY A 438 -24.01 -4.96 1.56
C GLY A 438 -23.44 -5.74 2.76
N GLU A 439 -22.13 -6.00 2.78
CA GLU A 439 -21.47 -6.68 3.90
C GLU A 439 -21.39 -5.79 5.16
N LEU A 440 -21.11 -4.49 5.02
CA LEU A 440 -21.11 -3.54 6.13
C LEU A 440 -22.52 -3.35 6.71
N ALA A 441 -23.58 -3.35 5.89
CA ALA A 441 -24.95 -3.33 6.39
C ALA A 441 -25.30 -4.58 7.22
N ARG A 442 -24.88 -5.77 6.79
CA ARG A 442 -24.99 -7.01 7.59
C ARG A 442 -24.18 -6.94 8.89
N ALA A 443 -22.95 -6.46 8.81
CA ALA A 443 -22.07 -6.30 9.97
C ALA A 443 -22.69 -5.35 11.01
N ARG A 444 -23.27 -4.22 10.58
CA ARG A 444 -23.98 -3.27 11.46
C ARG A 444 -25.20 -3.87 12.15
N GLN A 445 -25.96 -4.73 11.47
CA GLN A 445 -27.06 -5.47 12.10
C GLN A 445 -26.54 -6.43 13.19
N ILE A 446 -25.54 -7.26 12.86
CA ILE A 446 -24.93 -8.23 13.79
C ILE A 446 -24.27 -7.52 14.99
N GLN A 447 -23.66 -6.37 14.76
CA GLN A 447 -23.08 -5.51 15.80
C GLN A 447 -24.17 -4.99 16.77
N ASN A 448 -25.30 -4.51 16.24
CA ASN A 448 -26.42 -4.02 17.05
C ASN A 448 -27.14 -5.13 17.83
N ASP A 449 -27.12 -6.37 17.32
CA ASP A 449 -27.65 -7.56 17.99
C ASP A 449 -26.78 -8.02 19.20
N SER A 450 -25.52 -7.56 19.32
CA SER A 450 -24.60 -7.97 20.40
C SER A 450 -24.58 -7.00 21.58
N VAL A 451 -24.47 -7.56 22.80
CA VAL A 451 -24.33 -6.81 24.06
C VAL A 451 -22.84 -6.54 24.40
N GLY A 452 -21.93 -7.32 23.82
CA GLY A 452 -20.49 -7.26 24.09
C GLY A 452 -19.73 -6.29 23.20
N LEU A 453 -19.97 -6.34 21.89
CA LEU A 453 -19.21 -5.65 20.85
C LEU A 453 -19.59 -4.17 20.74
N LYS A 454 -18.61 -3.26 20.81
CA LYS A 454 -18.84 -1.81 21.05
C LYS A 454 -18.01 -0.86 20.17
N PHE A 455 -17.12 -1.40 19.35
CA PHE A 455 -16.16 -0.65 18.54
C PHE A 455 -16.22 -1.03 17.05
N ARG A 456 -17.41 -1.43 16.58
CA ARG A 456 -17.69 -1.79 15.17
C ARG A 456 -16.84 -3.00 14.71
N GLU A 457 -16.56 -3.92 15.61
CA GLU A 457 -15.65 -5.05 15.44
C GLU A 457 -16.03 -5.93 14.24
N ILE A 458 -17.32 -6.12 13.95
CA ILE A 458 -17.74 -6.92 12.79
C ILE A 458 -17.61 -6.13 11.47
N GLU A 459 -17.80 -4.81 11.49
CA GLU A 459 -17.52 -3.96 10.32
C GLU A 459 -16.01 -3.90 10.03
N GLN A 460 -15.19 -3.79 11.08
CA GLN A 460 -13.74 -3.90 10.98
C GLN A 460 -13.32 -5.27 10.42
N ALA A 461 -14.04 -6.36 10.72
CA ALA A 461 -13.79 -7.69 10.15
C ALA A 461 -14.07 -7.75 8.64
N VAL A 462 -15.11 -7.05 8.14
CA VAL A 462 -15.37 -6.88 6.71
C VAL A 462 -14.18 -6.18 6.04
N ILE A 463 -13.71 -5.07 6.60
CA ILE A 463 -12.57 -4.30 6.06
C ILE A 463 -11.29 -5.12 6.08
N ALA A 464 -10.95 -5.77 7.21
CA ALA A 464 -9.77 -6.60 7.31
C ALA A 464 -9.80 -7.77 6.32
N THR A 465 -10.95 -8.42 6.15
CA THR A 465 -11.11 -9.50 5.15
C THR A 465 -10.96 -8.98 3.72
N PHE A 466 -11.55 -7.83 3.39
CA PHE A 466 -11.38 -7.17 2.08
C PHE A 466 -9.91 -6.84 1.81
N LEU A 467 -9.22 -6.20 2.76
CA LEU A 467 -7.79 -5.89 2.67
C LEU A 467 -6.94 -7.16 2.48
N HIS A 468 -7.30 -8.27 3.13
CA HIS A 468 -6.61 -9.55 2.95
C HIS A 468 -6.98 -10.31 1.67
N SER A 469 -8.09 -10.00 1.00
CA SER A 469 -8.56 -10.69 -0.22
C SER A 469 -7.96 -10.14 -1.52
N GLN A 470 -7.16 -9.07 -1.44
CA GLN A 470 -6.44 -8.48 -2.58
C GLN A 470 -4.92 -8.75 -2.49
N PRO A 471 -4.21 -8.93 -3.62
CA PRO A 471 -4.73 -9.21 -4.96
C PRO A 471 -5.58 -10.49 -5.03
N ILE A 472 -6.31 -10.67 -6.13
CA ILE A 472 -7.27 -11.77 -6.28
C ILE A 472 -6.59 -13.12 -6.01
N GLY A 473 -7.22 -13.94 -5.17
CA GLY A 473 -6.69 -15.24 -4.75
C GLY A 473 -6.08 -15.23 -3.33
N GLN A 474 -5.73 -14.06 -2.80
CA GLN A 474 -5.28 -13.91 -1.42
C GLN A 474 -6.39 -14.24 -0.40
N THR A 475 -5.99 -14.56 0.82
CA THR A 475 -6.89 -14.89 1.95
C THR A 475 -6.39 -14.27 3.26
N ALA A 476 -7.25 -14.26 4.28
CA ALA A 476 -6.87 -14.13 5.70
C ALA A 476 -7.03 -15.49 6.41
N LYS A 477 -6.34 -15.68 7.52
CA LYS A 477 -6.71 -16.67 8.55
C LYS A 477 -7.50 -15.99 9.67
N THR A 478 -8.23 -16.77 10.46
CA THR A 478 -9.00 -16.25 11.62
C THR A 478 -8.11 -15.41 12.53
N ARG A 479 -6.87 -15.87 12.76
CA ARG A 479 -5.88 -15.18 13.58
C ARG A 479 -5.59 -13.76 13.08
N ASP A 480 -5.44 -13.58 11.77
CA ASP A 480 -5.14 -12.27 11.16
C ASP A 480 -6.24 -11.25 11.49
N LEU A 481 -7.52 -11.67 11.41
CA LEU A 481 -8.65 -10.85 11.80
C LEU A 481 -8.66 -10.61 13.32
N LEU A 482 -8.58 -11.68 14.13
CA LEU A 482 -8.62 -11.58 15.59
C LEU A 482 -7.54 -10.66 16.14
N VAL A 483 -6.31 -10.70 15.62
CA VAL A 483 -5.21 -9.85 16.10
C VAL A 483 -5.51 -8.36 15.83
N MET A 484 -6.00 -7.99 14.65
CA MET A 484 -6.41 -6.60 14.35
C MET A 484 -7.56 -6.12 15.26
N LEU A 485 -8.58 -6.97 15.41
CA LEU A 485 -9.82 -6.67 16.15
C LEU A 485 -9.63 -6.65 17.67
N GLY A 486 -8.68 -7.43 18.20
CA GLY A 486 -8.41 -7.54 19.63
C GLY A 486 -7.96 -6.24 20.30
N SER A 487 -7.51 -5.26 19.52
CA SER A 487 -6.98 -3.98 20.02
C SER A 487 -7.95 -3.19 20.93
N THR A 488 -9.27 -3.37 20.81
CA THR A 488 -10.29 -2.73 21.66
C THR A 488 -10.75 -3.55 22.87
N ARG A 489 -10.12 -4.71 23.13
CA ARG A 489 -10.55 -5.68 24.16
C ARG A 489 -12.02 -6.13 24.02
N PRO A 490 -12.46 -6.60 22.83
CA PRO A 490 -13.76 -7.24 22.70
C PRO A 490 -13.84 -8.48 23.59
N ASP A 491 -15.03 -8.86 24.03
CA ASP A 491 -15.24 -10.18 24.61
C ASP A 491 -15.07 -11.24 23.51
N LYS A 492 -14.24 -12.25 23.77
CA LYS A 492 -13.91 -13.26 22.75
C LYS A 492 -15.12 -14.08 22.32
N ILE A 493 -16.01 -14.42 23.25
CA ILE A 493 -17.18 -15.27 22.97
C ILE A 493 -18.19 -14.49 22.13
N GLU A 494 -18.41 -13.20 22.44
CA GLU A 494 -19.25 -12.33 21.60
C GLU A 494 -18.63 -12.03 20.23
N LEU A 495 -17.30 -11.87 20.15
CA LEU A 495 -16.59 -11.69 18.88
C LEU A 495 -16.69 -12.94 17.99
N ASP A 496 -16.39 -14.12 18.54
CA ASP A 496 -16.48 -15.39 17.82
C ASP A 496 -17.92 -15.65 17.33
N LYS A 497 -18.94 -15.40 18.17
CA LYS A 497 -20.36 -15.42 17.75
C LYS A 497 -20.66 -14.45 16.61
N GLY A 498 -20.20 -13.20 16.71
CA GLY A 498 -20.43 -12.16 15.70
C GLY A 498 -19.79 -12.52 14.36
N LEU A 499 -18.58 -13.07 14.38
CA LEU A 499 -17.88 -13.59 13.20
C LEU A 499 -18.62 -14.80 12.60
N SER A 500 -19.07 -15.77 13.39
CA SER A 500 -19.90 -16.88 12.91
C SER A 500 -21.23 -16.44 12.30
N ASN A 501 -21.90 -15.46 12.92
CA ASN A 501 -23.16 -14.88 12.44
C ASN A 501 -22.95 -14.14 11.11
N TRP A 502 -21.82 -13.43 10.96
CA TRP A 502 -21.43 -12.80 9.70
C TRP A 502 -21.11 -13.84 8.62
N ALA A 503 -20.32 -14.87 8.93
CA ALA A 503 -19.99 -15.95 8.00
C ALA A 503 -21.24 -16.65 7.43
N GLN A 504 -22.27 -16.87 8.26
CA GLN A 504 -23.54 -17.47 7.84
C GLN A 504 -24.44 -16.53 7.04
N LYS A 505 -24.47 -15.22 7.38
CA LYS A 505 -25.34 -14.22 6.72
C LYS A 505 -24.73 -13.57 5.48
N SER A 506 -23.41 -13.63 5.31
CA SER A 506 -22.69 -12.99 4.21
C SER A 506 -23.16 -13.51 2.84
N TYR A 507 -23.14 -12.63 1.84
CA TYR A 507 -23.48 -12.97 0.45
C TYR A 507 -22.26 -13.10 -0.45
N TRP A 508 -21.10 -12.62 0.02
CA TRP A 508 -19.87 -12.51 -0.76
C TRP A 508 -18.65 -13.13 -0.08
N LEU A 509 -18.76 -13.64 1.15
CA LEU A 509 -17.76 -14.56 1.67
C LEU A 509 -17.81 -15.89 0.91
N ASP A 510 -16.62 -16.41 0.61
CA ASP A 510 -16.38 -17.57 -0.24
C ASP A 510 -16.79 -18.90 0.44
N ASP A 511 -17.78 -19.58 -0.16
CA ASP A 511 -18.33 -20.87 0.30
C ASP A 511 -17.24 -21.94 0.53
N LEU A 512 -16.12 -21.90 -0.22
CA LEU A 512 -14.99 -22.82 -0.07
C LEU A 512 -14.35 -22.78 1.33
N TYR A 513 -14.54 -21.69 2.07
CA TYR A 513 -13.98 -21.49 3.41
C TYR A 513 -15.04 -21.23 4.49
N THR A 514 -16.29 -20.92 4.12
CA THR A 514 -17.37 -20.60 5.07
C THR A 514 -18.46 -21.66 5.21
N GLY A 515 -18.45 -22.74 4.40
CA GLY A 515 -19.35 -23.88 4.54
C GLY A 515 -19.10 -24.72 5.80
N ILE A 516 -19.44 -24.19 6.98
CA ILE A 516 -19.12 -24.75 8.30
C ILE A 516 -20.41 -24.87 9.16
N ALA A 517 -20.40 -25.80 10.12
CA ALA A 517 -21.47 -25.98 11.10
C ALA A 517 -21.79 -24.70 11.92
N GLN A 518 -23.02 -24.62 12.42
CA GLN A 518 -23.49 -23.50 13.24
C GLN A 518 -22.57 -23.25 14.45
N ASN A 519 -22.36 -21.97 14.76
CA ASN A 519 -21.54 -21.46 15.87
C ASN A 519 -20.04 -21.83 15.80
N GLN A 520 -19.52 -22.17 14.63
CA GLN A 520 -18.06 -22.27 14.38
C GLN A 520 -17.57 -21.07 13.57
N VAL A 521 -16.32 -20.66 13.81
CA VAL A 521 -15.68 -19.50 13.17
C VAL A 521 -14.81 -20.00 12.01
N PRO A 522 -14.92 -19.44 10.78
CA PRO A 522 -14.07 -19.81 9.66
C PRO A 522 -12.57 -19.75 9.95
N SER A 523 -11.85 -20.80 9.56
CA SER A 523 -10.39 -20.91 9.67
C SER A 523 -9.65 -20.00 8.69
N THR A 524 -10.31 -19.70 7.56
CA THR A 524 -9.81 -18.93 6.43
C THR A 524 -10.94 -18.01 5.96
N TRP A 525 -10.58 -16.80 5.54
CA TRP A 525 -11.53 -15.77 5.13
C TRP A 525 -11.13 -15.21 3.78
N ARG A 526 -12.09 -15.11 2.87
CA ARG A 526 -11.97 -14.44 1.58
C ARG A 526 -13.32 -13.84 1.22
N LEU A 527 -13.34 -12.55 0.91
CA LEU A 527 -14.44 -11.99 0.13
C LEU A 527 -14.17 -12.29 -1.33
N GLY A 528 -15.14 -12.91 -2.00
CA GLY A 528 -15.14 -13.14 -3.44
C GLY A 528 -15.90 -12.05 -4.20
N ASN A 529 -15.80 -12.11 -5.52
CA ASN A 529 -16.55 -11.26 -6.45
C ASN A 529 -17.76 -11.98 -7.07
N ARG A 530 -18.16 -13.13 -6.50
CA ARG A 530 -19.29 -13.95 -6.93
C ARG A 530 -20.32 -14.08 -5.81
N PRO A 531 -21.62 -14.08 -6.12
CA PRO A 531 -22.66 -14.37 -5.14
C PRO A 531 -22.50 -15.79 -4.62
N ASN A 532 -22.47 -15.96 -3.30
CA ASN A 532 -22.38 -17.27 -2.66
C ASN A 532 -23.74 -18.00 -2.62
N LEU A 533 -23.76 -19.26 -2.18
CA LEU A 533 -24.99 -20.06 -2.10
C LEU A 533 -26.06 -19.41 -1.21
N THR A 534 -25.68 -18.72 -0.13
CA THR A 534 -26.61 -17.95 0.72
C THR A 534 -27.30 -16.83 -0.07
N GLN A 535 -26.57 -16.09 -0.90
CA GLN A 535 -27.17 -15.08 -1.79
C GLN A 535 -28.07 -15.72 -2.85
N MET A 536 -27.62 -16.81 -3.49
CA MET A 536 -28.39 -17.50 -4.52
C MET A 536 -29.72 -18.03 -3.96
N HIS A 537 -29.70 -18.63 -2.76
CA HIS A 537 -30.91 -19.06 -2.06
C HIS A 537 -31.81 -17.87 -1.68
N ALA A 538 -31.26 -16.77 -1.15
CA ALA A 538 -32.04 -15.59 -0.80
C ALA A 538 -32.69 -14.90 -2.03
N VAL A 539 -32.04 -14.94 -3.19
CA VAL A 539 -32.62 -14.46 -4.47
C VAL A 539 -33.70 -15.43 -4.97
N ALA A 540 -33.46 -16.75 -4.91
CA ALA A 540 -34.46 -17.74 -5.29
C ALA A 540 -35.72 -17.67 -4.40
N GLN A 541 -35.57 -17.51 -3.09
CA GLN A 541 -36.67 -17.35 -2.14
C GLN A 541 -37.53 -16.12 -2.45
N ARG A 542 -36.95 -14.99 -2.85
CA ARG A 542 -37.70 -13.78 -3.26
C ARG A 542 -38.57 -13.98 -4.50
N ASN A 543 -38.28 -15.00 -5.31
CA ASN A 543 -39.07 -15.36 -6.49
C ASN A 543 -40.15 -16.42 -6.19
N ILE A 544 -40.23 -16.91 -4.95
CA ILE A 544 -41.28 -17.83 -4.49
C ILE A 544 -42.34 -17.01 -3.76
N THR A 545 -43.52 -16.88 -4.34
CA THR A 545 -44.67 -16.22 -3.70
C THR A 545 -45.39 -17.17 -2.74
N ASP A 546 -46.12 -16.61 -1.77
CA ASP A 546 -46.97 -17.39 -0.84
C ASP A 546 -48.00 -18.25 -1.59
N GLU A 547 -48.45 -17.83 -2.77
CA GLU A 547 -49.33 -18.60 -3.66
C GLU A 547 -48.64 -19.88 -4.17
N ILE A 548 -47.37 -19.80 -4.57
CA ILE A 548 -46.56 -20.95 -5.00
C ILE A 548 -46.32 -21.90 -3.81
N VAL A 549 -46.01 -21.36 -2.62
CA VAL A 549 -45.86 -22.16 -1.40
C VAL A 549 -47.17 -22.88 -1.07
N LYS A 550 -48.31 -22.16 -1.08
CA LYS A 550 -49.64 -22.71 -0.77
C LYS A 550 -50.07 -23.76 -1.78
N ALA A 551 -49.86 -23.53 -3.08
CA ALA A 551 -50.16 -24.52 -4.12
C ALA A 551 -49.32 -25.80 -3.94
N ARG A 552 -48.01 -25.67 -3.68
CA ARG A 552 -47.12 -26.80 -3.47
C ARG A 552 -47.43 -27.56 -2.17
N LEU A 553 -47.83 -26.86 -1.12
CA LEU A 553 -48.24 -27.45 0.16
C LEU A 553 -49.53 -28.27 0.03
N LEU A 554 -50.53 -27.76 -0.72
CA LEU A 554 -51.76 -28.50 -1.02
C LEU A 554 -51.47 -29.76 -1.88
N ASP A 555 -50.61 -29.62 -2.90
CA ASP A 555 -50.16 -30.74 -3.74
C ASP A 555 -49.44 -31.84 -2.94
N GLU A 556 -48.57 -31.49 -2.00
CA GLU A 556 -47.93 -32.48 -1.11
C GLU A 556 -48.92 -33.09 -0.11
N ILE A 557 -49.81 -32.31 0.53
CA ILE A 557 -50.84 -32.85 1.43
C ILE A 557 -51.72 -33.89 0.71
N ALA A 558 -52.10 -33.63 -0.55
CA ALA A 558 -52.87 -34.57 -1.36
C ALA A 558 -52.13 -35.89 -1.67
N ARG A 559 -50.79 -35.91 -1.57
CA ARG A 559 -49.94 -37.09 -1.82
C ARG A 559 -49.67 -37.92 -0.56
N VAL A 560 -49.86 -37.39 0.65
CA VAL A 560 -49.58 -38.10 1.91
C VAL A 560 -50.66 -39.15 2.21
N LYS A 561 -50.55 -40.33 1.55
CA LYS A 561 -51.46 -41.47 1.75
C LYS A 561 -51.60 -41.95 3.19
N ALA A 562 -50.61 -41.67 4.06
CA ALA A 562 -50.69 -41.98 5.49
C ALA A 562 -51.84 -41.23 6.21
N LEU A 563 -52.26 -40.07 5.71
CA LEU A 563 -53.38 -39.29 6.29
C LEU A 563 -54.74 -39.97 6.07
N SER A 564 -54.89 -40.81 5.04
CA SER A 564 -56.14 -41.47 4.66
C SER A 564 -56.16 -42.99 4.90
N ALA A 565 -55.00 -43.64 4.99
CA ALA A 565 -54.84 -45.09 5.02
C ALA A 565 -55.78 -45.81 6.01
N ASN A 566 -55.84 -45.36 7.26
CA ASN A 566 -56.67 -45.99 8.30
C ASN A 566 -58.17 -45.76 8.09
N ALA A 567 -58.57 -44.60 7.58
CA ALA A 567 -59.98 -44.30 7.29
C ALA A 567 -60.49 -45.15 6.12
N SER A 568 -59.71 -45.24 5.03
CA SER A 568 -60.04 -46.09 3.88
C SER A 568 -60.07 -47.59 4.25
N ALA A 569 -59.17 -48.04 5.13
CA ALA A 569 -59.16 -49.44 5.61
C ALA A 569 -60.39 -49.80 6.47
N LEU A 570 -61.05 -48.82 7.08
CA LEU A 570 -62.31 -48.97 7.83
C LEU A 570 -63.57 -48.77 6.97
N GLY A 571 -63.42 -48.61 5.64
CA GLY A 571 -64.54 -48.38 4.72
C GLY A 571 -65.13 -46.96 4.77
N VAL A 572 -64.48 -46.02 5.45
CA VAL A 572 -64.92 -44.62 5.58
C VAL A 572 -64.63 -43.87 4.29
N LYS A 573 -65.59 -43.10 3.77
CA LYS A 573 -65.39 -42.23 2.61
C LYS A 573 -64.40 -41.12 2.95
N VAL A 574 -63.31 -40.99 2.18
CA VAL A 574 -62.27 -39.99 2.42
C VAL A 574 -62.38 -38.84 1.41
N HIS A 575 -62.43 -37.61 1.92
CA HIS A 575 -62.42 -36.38 1.13
C HIS A 575 -61.10 -35.63 1.35
N THR A 576 -60.29 -35.52 0.30
CA THR A 576 -58.98 -34.84 0.37
C THR A 576 -59.10 -33.40 -0.08
N LEU A 577 -58.79 -32.46 0.80
CA LEU A 577 -58.82 -31.01 0.57
C LEU A 577 -60.18 -30.45 0.07
N PRO A 578 -61.34 -30.83 0.66
CA PRO A 578 -62.62 -30.21 0.30
C PRO A 578 -62.60 -28.71 0.64
N THR A 579 -63.18 -27.88 -0.24
CA THR A 579 -63.08 -26.41 -0.12
C THR A 579 -64.26 -25.77 0.60
N ARG A 580 -65.39 -26.47 0.66
CA ARG A 580 -66.67 -26.03 1.26
C ARG A 580 -67.37 -27.25 1.87
N PRO A 581 -68.30 -27.08 2.83
CA PRO A 581 -69.06 -28.19 3.42
C PRO A 581 -69.77 -29.07 2.38
N LYS A 582 -70.34 -28.45 1.33
CA LYS A 582 -71.04 -29.15 0.22
C LYS A 582 -70.14 -29.98 -0.71
N ASP A 583 -68.82 -29.93 -0.51
CA ASP A 583 -67.87 -30.76 -1.24
C ASP A 583 -67.68 -32.13 -0.53
N ILE A 584 -68.37 -32.33 0.61
CA ILE A 584 -68.57 -33.60 1.33
C ILE A 584 -70.06 -33.99 1.15
N GLU A 585 -70.35 -35.28 1.02
CA GLU A 585 -71.72 -35.78 0.85
C GLU A 585 -72.47 -35.87 2.18
N ASP A 586 -73.75 -35.48 2.20
CA ASP A 586 -74.66 -35.64 3.35
C ASP A 586 -75.62 -36.81 3.08
N ASP A 587 -75.09 -38.03 3.17
CA ASP A 587 -75.77 -39.30 2.87
C ASP A 587 -76.03 -40.17 4.11
N GLY A 588 -75.73 -39.64 5.31
CA GLY A 588 -75.82 -40.36 6.58
C GLY A 588 -74.69 -41.36 6.85
N ALA A 589 -73.68 -41.48 5.97
CA ALA A 589 -72.49 -42.27 6.23
C ALA A 589 -71.44 -41.52 7.07
N PHE A 590 -70.43 -42.24 7.57
CA PHE A 590 -69.24 -41.60 8.12
C PHE A 590 -68.30 -41.16 6.99
N HIS A 591 -67.84 -39.92 7.08
CA HIS A 591 -66.89 -39.29 6.16
C HIS A 591 -65.66 -38.80 6.92
N TYR A 592 -64.50 -38.84 6.28
CA TYR A 592 -63.22 -38.38 6.84
C TYR A 592 -62.59 -37.32 5.92
N ALA A 593 -62.55 -36.08 6.38
CA ALA A 593 -62.07 -34.94 5.59
C ALA A 593 -60.65 -34.52 6.00
N ILE A 594 -59.72 -34.54 5.04
CA ILE A 594 -58.36 -33.99 5.21
C ILE A 594 -58.43 -32.52 4.77
N LEU A 595 -58.61 -31.60 5.71
CA LEU A 595 -58.76 -30.18 5.41
C LEU A 595 -57.41 -29.51 5.07
N GLY A 596 -57.45 -28.46 4.25
CA GLY A 596 -56.27 -27.69 3.89
C GLY A 596 -55.87 -26.66 4.96
N PRO A 597 -54.63 -26.14 4.95
CA PRO A 597 -54.12 -25.21 5.98
C PRO A 597 -54.89 -23.90 6.15
N SER A 598 -55.75 -23.53 5.19
CA SER A 598 -56.67 -22.39 5.30
C SER A 598 -58.00 -22.72 5.99
N SER A 599 -58.06 -23.84 6.70
CA SER A 599 -59.21 -24.33 7.48
C SER A 599 -58.85 -24.52 8.97
N ALA A 600 -57.66 -24.06 9.37
CA ALA A 600 -57.13 -23.99 10.72
C ALA A 600 -56.86 -22.51 11.07
#